data_AF-A0A1G8GC47-F1
#
_entry.id   AF-A0A1G8GC47-F1
#
_cell.length_a   1.000
_cell.length_b   1.000
_cell.length_c   1.000
_cell.angle_alpha   90.00
_cell.angle_beta   90.00
_cell.angle_gamma   90.00
#
_symmetry.space_group_name_H-M   'P 1'
#
loop_
_entity.id
_entity.type
_entity.pdbx_description
1 polymer ?
#
loop_
_entity_poly.entity_id
_entity_poly.type
_entity_poly.pdbx_seq_one_letter_code
_entity_poly.pdbx_strand_id
1 'polypeptide(L)' 'MTTYATQADLEQRFGAQEIADLAYREEGDALGPALADATALIDGYLRGRYALPLSPVPALVTALACDLARFA' A
#
# COMPACT_ATOMS: atom_id res chain seq x y z
N MET A 1 3.57 1.40 11.94
CA MET A 1 3.64 0.14 11.18
C MET A 1 4.35 0.44 9.88
N THR A 2 5.33 -0.37 9.48
CA THR A 2 6.07 -0.16 8.23
C THR A 2 5.28 -0.79 7.08
N THR A 3 4.73 0.02 6.19
CA THR A 3 4.02 -0.42 4.99
C THR A 3 4.97 -0.46 3.79
N TYR A 4 4.66 -1.27 2.77
CA TYR A 4 5.49 -1.35 1.55
C TYR A 4 5.27 -0.22 0.55
N ALA A 5 4.22 0.57 0.75
CA ALA A 5 3.90 1.78 0.01
C ALA A 5 3.44 2.89 0.96
N THR A 6 3.56 4.12 0.50
CA THR A 6 3.11 5.33 1.18
C THR A 6 2.02 6.03 0.38
N GLN A 7 1.37 7.03 0.99
CA GLN A 7 0.46 7.91 0.26
C GLN A 7 1.16 8.61 -0.92
N ALA A 8 2.41 9.04 -0.76
CA ALA A 8 3.17 9.66 -1.85
C ALA A 8 3.36 8.72 -3.05
N ASP A 9 3.55 7.41 -2.80
CA ASP A 9 3.65 6.41 -3.88
C ASP A 9 2.31 6.23 -4.62
N LEU A 10 1.20 6.25 -3.87
CA LEU A 10 -0.15 6.24 -4.44
C LEU A 10 -0.40 7.49 -5.29
N GLU A 11 -0.07 8.67 -4.78
CA GLU A 11 -0.22 9.94 -5.49
C GLU A 11 0.67 10.01 -6.73
N GLN A 12 1.89 9.49 -6.67
CA GLN A 12 2.79 9.42 -7.81
C GLN A 12 2.27 8.49 -8.92
N ARG A 13 1.57 7.41 -8.55
CA ARG A 13 1.08 6.39 -9.49
C ARG A 13 -0.30 6.72 -10.07
N PHE A 14 -1.21 7.26 -9.27
CA PHE A 14 -2.62 7.49 -9.64
C PHE A 14 -3.00 8.97 -9.71
N GLY A 15 -2.19 9.86 -9.15
CA GLY A 15 -2.44 11.29 -9.10
C GLY A 15 -3.08 11.74 -7.78
N ALA A 16 -2.67 12.90 -7.30
CA ALA A 16 -3.09 13.42 -6.00
C ALA A 16 -4.60 13.67 -5.87
N GLN A 17 -5.27 14.10 -6.96
CA GLN A 17 -6.73 14.29 -6.94
C GLN A 17 -7.49 12.99 -6.76
N GLU A 18 -7.09 11.92 -7.45
CA GLU A 18 -7.78 10.63 -7.32
C GLU A 18 -7.65 10.07 -5.91
N ILE A 19 -6.45 10.14 -5.33
CA ILE A 19 -6.20 9.66 -3.97
C ILE A 19 -6.94 10.52 -2.93
N ALA A 20 -7.03 11.83 -3.15
CA ALA A 20 -7.82 12.72 -2.29
C ALA A 20 -9.33 12.42 -2.38
N ASP A 21 -9.85 12.17 -3.59
CA ASP A 21 -11.27 11.81 -3.79
C ASP A 21 -11.59 10.46 -3.14
N LEU A 22 -10.67 9.50 -3.22
CA LEU A 22 -10.81 8.18 -2.60
C LEU A 22 -10.79 8.29 -1.06
N ALA A 23 -9.85 9.05 -0.51
CA ALA A 23 -9.78 9.32 0.92
C ALA A 23 -10.97 10.13 1.45
N TYR A 24 -11.62 10.94 0.61
CA TYR A 24 -12.81 11.69 0.99
C TYR A 24 -14.09 10.82 0.96
N ARG A 25 -14.19 9.89 0.00
CA ARG A 25 -15.36 8.99 -0.14
C ARG A 25 -15.50 8.04 1.04
N GLU A 26 -14.40 7.48 1.48
CA GLU A 26 -14.33 6.61 2.65
C GLU A 26 -14.26 7.54 3.88
N GLU A 27 -15.34 7.76 4.62
CA GLU A 27 -15.36 8.68 5.77
C GLU A 27 -14.24 8.36 6.80
N GLY A 28 -13.08 9.00 6.69
CA GLY A 28 -11.93 8.83 7.58
C GLY A 28 -10.58 8.66 6.86
N ASP A 29 -9.50 8.38 7.61
CA ASP A 29 -8.20 8.02 7.05
C ASP A 29 -8.22 6.54 6.61
N ALA A 30 -8.88 6.25 5.49
CA ALA A 30 -8.99 4.89 4.93
C ALA A 30 -7.70 4.40 4.26
N LEU A 31 -6.81 5.32 3.88
CA LEU A 31 -5.56 4.99 3.20
C LEU A 31 -4.57 4.27 4.12
N GLY A 32 -4.47 4.68 5.39
CA GLY A 32 -3.60 4.02 6.37
C GLY A 32 -3.94 2.54 6.57
N PRO A 33 -5.20 2.20 6.90
CA PRO A 33 -5.68 0.82 6.97
C PRO A 33 -5.50 0.04 5.66
N ALA A 34 -5.85 0.63 4.51
CA ALA A 34 -5.70 -0.02 3.20
C ALA A 34 -4.24 -0.39 2.89
N LEU A 35 -3.29 0.51 3.20
CA LEU A 35 -1.86 0.25 3.04
C LEU A 35 -1.35 -0.83 4.01
N ALA A 36 -1.89 -0.87 5.23
CA ALA A 36 -1.57 -1.91 6.21
C ALA A 36 -2.07 -3.28 5.77
N ASP A 37 -3.30 -3.37 5.27
CA ASP A 37 -3.91 -4.60 4.78
C ASP A 37 -3.19 -5.12 3.53
N ALA A 38 -2.86 -4.23 2.58
CA ALA A 38 -2.04 -4.57 1.42
C ALA A 38 -0.67 -5.13 1.84
N THR A 39 -0.02 -4.51 2.84
CA THR A 39 1.26 -4.98 3.38
C THR A 39 1.12 -6.37 4.02
N ALA A 40 0.09 -6.57 4.84
CA ALA A 40 -0.17 -7.86 5.49
C ALA A 40 -0.45 -8.99 4.49
N LEU A 41 -1.17 -8.68 3.39
CA LEU A 41 -1.44 -9.63 2.33
C LEU A 41 -0.14 -10.05 1.62
N ILE A 42 0.69 -9.09 1.22
CA ILE A 42 1.98 -9.33 0.59
C ILE A 42 2.88 -10.17 1.51
N ASP A 43 2.98 -9.80 2.79
CA ASP A 43 3.74 -10.55 3.79
C ASP A 43 3.24 -11.99 3.94
N GLY A 44 1.93 -12.22 3.87
CA GLY A 44 1.33 -13.54 3.90
C GLY A 44 1.88 -14.47 2.80
N TYR A 45 2.09 -13.95 1.59
CA TYR A 45 2.67 -14.72 0.48
C TYR A 45 4.18 -14.93 0.60
N LEU A 46 4.90 -14.00 1.22
CA LEU A 46 6.36 -14.01 1.28
C LEU A 46 6.95 -14.71 2.50
N ARG A 47 6.19 -14.81 3.61
CA ARG A 47 6.67 -15.29 4.93
C ARG A 47 7.29 -16.69 4.90
N GLY A 48 6.90 -17.54 3.94
CA GLY A 48 7.46 -18.89 3.80
C GLY A 48 8.82 -18.96 3.09
N ARG A 49 9.28 -17.87 2.47
CA ARG A 49 10.49 -17.85 1.62
C ARG A 49 11.45 -16.70 1.89
N TYR A 50 10.97 -15.58 2.42
CA TYR A 50 11.75 -14.37 2.63
C TYR A 50 11.70 -13.90 4.07
N ALA A 51 12.78 -13.25 4.52
CA ALA A 51 12.79 -12.52 5.78
C ALA A 51 11.97 -11.23 5.60
N LEU A 52 11.09 -10.95 6.56
CA LEU A 52 10.18 -9.81 6.54
C LEU A 52 10.47 -8.87 7.73
N PRO A 53 10.26 -7.54 7.57
CA PRO A 53 9.84 -6.87 6.34
C PRO A 53 10.94 -6.85 5.28
N LEU A 54 10.57 -6.80 4.00
CA LEU A 54 11.54 -6.69 2.91
C LEU A 54 12.37 -5.39 3.04
N SER A 55 13.70 -5.50 2.95
CA SER A 55 14.60 -4.36 2.96
C SER A 55 15.83 -4.62 2.08
N PRO A 56 16.06 -3.81 1.02
CA PRO A 56 15.18 -2.75 0.51
C PRO A 56 13.88 -3.31 -0.08
N VAL A 57 12.80 -2.53 -0.06
CA VAL A 57 11.52 -2.90 -0.69
C VAL A 57 11.70 -2.83 -2.22
N PRO A 58 11.50 -3.93 -2.96
CA PRO A 58 11.57 -3.89 -4.42
C PRO A 58 10.46 -3.01 -5.00
N ALA A 59 10.75 -2.26 -6.06
CA ALA A 59 9.76 -1.38 -6.70
C ALA A 59 8.47 -2.11 -7.13
N LEU A 60 8.58 -3.39 -7.51
CA LEU A 60 7.43 -4.23 -7.82
C LEU A 60 6.51 -4.41 -6.59
N VAL A 61 7.08 -4.60 -5.40
CA VAL A 61 6.30 -4.79 -4.17
C VAL A 61 5.59 -3.51 -3.79
N THR A 62 6.25 -2.36 -3.94
CA THR A 62 5.61 -1.04 -3.75
C THR A 62 4.46 -0.85 -4.75
N ALA A 63 4.65 -1.18 -6.03
CA ALA A 63 3.59 -1.09 -7.03
C ALA A 63 2.38 -1.98 -6.69
N LEU A 64 2.62 -3.23 -6.27
CA LEU A 64 1.56 -4.15 -5.85
C LEU A 64 0.85 -3.65 -4.59
N ALA A 65 1.58 -3.10 -3.63
CA ALA A 65 0.98 -2.52 -2.42
C ALA A 65 0.08 -1.32 -2.75
N CYS A 66 0.51 -0.45 -3.68
CA CYS A 66 -0.31 0.64 -4.19
C CYS A 66 -1.58 0.15 -4.89
N ASP A 67 -1.45 -0.84 -5.78
CA ASP A 67 -2.59 -1.39 -6.53
C ASP A 67 -3.60 -2.06 -5.57
N LEU A 68 -3.13 -2.80 -4.57
CA LEU A 68 -3.99 -3.42 -3.55
C LEU A 68 -4.68 -2.38 -2.65
N ALA A 69 -3.94 -1.38 -2.16
CA ALA A 69 -4.49 -0.35 -1.29
C ALA A 69 -5.54 0.54 -1.97
N ARG A 70 -5.48 0.66 -3.31
CA ARG A 70 -6.50 1.41 -4.08
C ARG A 70 -7.86 0.68 -4.15
N PHE A 71 -7.89 -0.65 -4.04
CA PHE A 71 -9.10 -1.46 -4.14
C PHE A 71 -9.54 -2.08 -2.80
N ALA A 72 -8.87 -1.73 -1.71
CA ALA A 72 -9.17 -2.23 -0.37
C ALA A 72 -10.51 -1.69 0.14
#